data_AF-A0A9E2Y5L9-F1
#
_entry.id   AF-A0A9E2Y5L9-F1
#
_cell.length_a   1.000
_cell.length_b   1.000
_cell.length_c   1.000
_cell.angle_alpha   90.00
_cell.angle_beta   90.00
_cell.angle_gamma   90.00
#
_symmetry.space_group_name_H-M   'P 1'
#
loop_
_entity.id
_entity.type
_entity.pdbx_description
1 polymer ?
#
loop_
_entity_poly.entity_id
_entity_poly.type
_entity_poly.pdbx_seq_one_letter_code
_entity_poly.pdbx_strand_id
1 'polypeptide(L)'
;MMKLLVIAVILATLAPAPPSYTETQATKGQILFYEQCAECHGAALDGNFGPALSGDGGNLQWATVSYVWQYVTAHMPAGNAGGLSTTDYLEIMAFLLKAHGNPAGKAPLTPQAALASKALLGP
;
A
#
# COMPACT_ATOMS: atom_id res chain seq x y z
N MET A 1 -5.37 -20.83 -52.79
CA MET A 1 -4.38 -20.94 -51.70
C MET A 1 -4.74 -19.92 -50.63
N MET A 2 -5.59 -20.28 -49.67
CA MET A 2 -6.04 -19.36 -48.61
C MET A 2 -5.14 -19.58 -47.38
N LYS A 3 -4.21 -18.66 -47.11
CA LYS A 3 -3.44 -18.68 -45.86
C LYS A 3 -4.37 -18.19 -44.76
N LEU A 4 -4.84 -19.10 -43.90
CA LEU A 4 -5.47 -18.72 -42.64
C LEU A 4 -4.42 -18.02 -41.77
N LEU A 5 -4.59 -16.72 -41.56
CA LEU A 5 -3.92 -15.99 -40.49
C LEU A 5 -4.66 -16.31 -39.19
N VAL A 6 -4.08 -17.19 -38.38
CA VAL A 6 -4.53 -17.41 -37.01
C VAL A 6 -4.04 -16.23 -36.18
N ILE A 7 -4.92 -15.28 -35.88
CA ILE A 7 -4.65 -14.20 -34.91
C ILE A 7 -4.82 -14.82 -33.53
N ALA A 8 -3.71 -15.14 -32.86
CA ALA A 8 -3.74 -15.52 -31.45
C ALA A 8 -4.03 -14.27 -30.62
N VAL A 9 -5.23 -14.19 -30.03
CA VAL A 9 -5.55 -13.17 -29.02
C VAL A 9 -4.91 -13.62 -27.71
N ILE A 10 -3.74 -13.06 -27.38
CA ILE A 10 -3.12 -13.24 -26.07
C ILE A 10 -3.90 -12.35 -25.08
N LEU A 11 -4.76 -12.98 -24.27
CA LEU A 11 -5.38 -12.34 -23.12
C LEU A 11 -4.32 -12.20 -22.02
N ALA A 12 -3.58 -11.09 -22.01
CA ALA A 12 -2.77 -10.73 -20.85
C ALA A 12 -3.72 -10.40 -19.68
N THR A 13 -3.71 -11.21 -18.63
CA THR A 13 -4.40 -10.87 -17.39
C THR A 13 -3.69 -9.68 -16.77
N LEU A 14 -4.29 -8.49 -16.88
CA LEU A 14 -3.80 -7.29 -16.20
C LEU A 14 -3.85 -7.52 -14.69
N ALA A 15 -2.73 -7.29 -14.00
CA ALA A 15 -2.69 -7.30 -12.55
C ALA A 15 -3.72 -6.28 -12.00
N PRO A 16 -4.38 -6.56 -10.86
CA PRO A 16 -5.32 -5.63 -10.27
C PRO A 16 -4.67 -4.27 -10.00
N ALA A 17 -5.33 -3.19 -10.41
CA ALA A 17 -4.84 -1.84 -10.15
C ALA A 17 -4.98 -1.48 -8.66
N PRO A 18 -4.01 -0.74 -8.08
CA PRO A 18 -4.09 -0.24 -6.72
C PRO A 18 -5.26 0.73 -6.53
N PRO A 19 -5.80 0.88 -5.31
CA PRO A 19 -6.86 1.83 -5.04
C PRO A 19 -6.32 3.26 -5.13
N SER A 20 -7.19 4.19 -5.56
CA SER A 20 -6.85 5.62 -5.58
C SER A 20 -6.63 6.14 -4.16
N TYR A 21 -5.67 7.05 -4.02
CA TYR A 21 -5.45 7.89 -2.85
C TYR A 21 -5.09 9.31 -3.31
N THR A 22 -5.22 10.31 -2.44
CA THR A 22 -4.82 11.69 -2.79
C THR A 22 -3.41 12.02 -2.32
N GLU A 23 -2.74 12.93 -3.01
CA GLU A 23 -1.45 13.46 -2.58
C GLU A 23 -1.50 14.06 -1.16
N THR A 24 -2.62 14.69 -0.80
CA THR A 24 -2.88 15.21 0.54
C THR A 24 -2.88 14.09 1.59
N GLN A 25 -3.55 12.96 1.32
CA GLN A 25 -3.53 11.81 2.23
C GLN A 25 -2.12 11.26 2.40
N ALA A 26 -1.37 11.10 1.31
CA ALA A 26 -0.01 10.58 1.38
C ALA A 26 0.94 11.52 2.15
N THR A 27 0.78 12.83 1.98
CA THR A 27 1.59 13.83 2.71
C THR A 27 1.31 13.80 4.21
N LYS A 28 0.04 13.78 4.61
CA LYS A 28 -0.32 13.65 6.03
C LYS A 28 0.09 12.30 6.60
N GLY A 29 -0.07 11.24 5.81
CA GLY A 29 0.34 9.89 6.15
C GLY A 29 1.83 9.77 6.44
N GLN A 30 2.67 10.52 5.71
CA GLN A 30 4.10 10.55 5.97
C GLN A 30 4.42 11.16 7.35
N ILE A 31 3.72 12.24 7.71
CA ILE A 31 3.87 12.90 9.02
C ILE A 31 3.43 11.93 10.13
N LEU A 32 2.25 11.33 9.99
CA LEU A 32 1.73 10.34 10.94
C LEU A 32 2.64 9.11 11.05
N PHE A 33 3.16 8.63 9.93
CA PHE A 33 4.12 7.52 9.94
C PHE A 33 5.38 7.87 10.73
N TYR A 34 5.90 9.09 10.55
CA TYR A 34 7.06 9.57 11.31
C TYR A 34 6.78 9.57 12.82
N GLU A 35 5.60 10.03 13.23
CA GLU A 35 5.20 10.13 14.63
C GLU A 35 4.88 8.77 15.28
N GLN A 36 4.26 7.85 14.53
CA GLN A 36 3.64 6.64 15.08
C GLN A 36 4.38 5.34 14.72
N CYS A 37 5.26 5.35 13.71
CA CYS A 37 5.79 4.12 13.11
C CYS A 37 7.31 4.14 12.92
N ALA A 38 7.91 5.31 12.65
CA ALA A 38 9.30 5.41 12.22
C ALA A 38 10.33 5.02 13.29
N GLU A 39 10.00 5.10 14.58
CA GLU A 39 10.90 4.64 15.67
C GLU A 39 11.29 3.17 15.45
N CYS A 40 10.33 2.33 15.05
CA CYS A 40 10.54 0.90 14.80
C CYS A 40 10.85 0.60 13.33
N HIS A 41 10.13 1.20 12.39
CA HIS A 41 10.20 0.84 10.97
C HIS A 41 11.18 1.70 10.15
N GLY A 42 11.84 2.67 10.78
CA GLY A 42 12.77 3.59 10.14
C GLY A 42 12.04 4.70 9.37
N ALA A 43 12.57 5.93 9.42
CA ALA A 43 12.01 7.06 8.68
C ALA A 43 12.08 6.86 7.16
N ALA A 44 13.04 6.04 6.69
CA ALA A 44 13.19 5.65 5.30
C ALA A 44 12.56 4.28 4.99
N LEU A 45 11.73 3.73 5.88
CA LEU A 45 11.12 2.39 5.76
C LEU A 45 12.13 1.24 5.71
N ASP A 46 13.36 1.50 6.16
CA ASP A 46 14.53 0.62 6.14
C ASP A 46 14.64 -0.26 7.39
N GLY A 47 13.72 -0.10 8.35
CA GLY A 47 13.69 -0.88 9.58
C GLY A 47 14.68 -0.39 10.62
N ASN A 48 14.38 -0.68 11.88
CA ASN A 48 15.23 -0.41 13.03
C ASN A 48 14.95 -1.46 14.10
N PHE A 49 14.14 -1.15 15.11
CA PHE A 49 13.65 -2.13 16.09
C PHE A 49 12.60 -3.09 15.48
N GLY A 50 11.87 -2.61 14.48
CA GLY A 50 10.92 -3.39 13.69
C GLY A 50 11.47 -3.70 12.29
N PRO A 51 10.78 -4.58 11.54
CA PRO A 51 11.21 -4.96 10.19
C PRO A 51 11.19 -3.75 9.25
N ALA A 52 12.05 -3.80 8.22
CA ALA A 52 11.95 -2.90 7.08
C ALA A 52 10.61 -3.07 6.36
N LEU A 53 10.04 -1.97 5.91
CA LEU A 53 8.77 -1.95 5.16
C LEU A 53 8.99 -1.75 3.66
N SER A 54 10.21 -1.46 3.22
CA SER A 54 10.59 -1.34 1.81
C SER A 54 12.04 -1.77 1.58
N GLY A 55 12.48 -1.78 0.31
CA GLY A 55 13.84 -2.16 -0.08
C GLY A 55 14.13 -3.65 0.13
N ASP A 56 15.40 -4.04 0.06
CA ASP A 56 15.83 -5.46 0.08
C ASP A 56 15.45 -6.21 1.38
N GLY A 57 15.25 -5.48 2.48
CA GLY A 57 14.82 -6.03 3.76
C GLY A 57 13.30 -6.10 3.95
N GLY A 58 12.52 -5.46 3.07
CA GLY A 58 11.07 -5.35 3.17
C GLY A 58 10.35 -6.25 2.17
N ASN A 59 9.28 -6.90 2.60
CA ASN A 59 8.43 -7.73 1.73
C ASN A 59 7.03 -7.14 1.52
N LEU A 60 6.78 -5.92 2.02
CA LEU A 60 5.47 -5.29 1.98
C LEU A 60 4.97 -5.06 0.55
N GLN A 61 5.90 -4.86 -0.40
CA GLN A 61 5.60 -4.75 -1.83
C GLN A 61 4.85 -5.95 -2.41
N TRP A 62 5.06 -7.15 -1.85
CA TRP A 62 4.43 -8.40 -2.31
C TRP A 62 3.11 -8.71 -1.59
N ALA A 63 2.73 -7.90 -0.59
CA ALA A 63 1.46 -8.06 0.10
C ALA A 63 0.35 -7.32 -0.65
N THR A 64 -0.87 -7.84 -0.58
CA THR A 64 -2.02 -7.08 -1.10
C THR A 64 -2.31 -5.88 -0.22
N VAL A 65 -2.81 -4.79 -0.81
CA VAL A 65 -3.24 -3.60 -0.06
C VAL A 65 -4.25 -3.96 1.03
N SER A 66 -5.17 -4.89 0.75
CA SER A 66 -6.14 -5.39 1.74
C SER A 66 -5.50 -6.13 2.90
N TYR A 67 -4.44 -6.90 2.66
CA TYR A 67 -3.70 -7.57 3.73
C TYR A 67 -3.00 -6.55 4.62
N VAL A 68 -2.28 -5.60 4.02
CA VAL A 68 -1.57 -4.55 4.76
C VAL A 68 -2.55 -3.70 5.58
N TRP A 69 -3.67 -3.29 4.99
CA TRP A 69 -4.74 -2.58 5.69
C TRP A 69 -5.27 -3.34 6.91
N GLN A 70 -5.65 -4.61 6.75
CA GLN A 70 -6.15 -5.42 7.85
C GLN A 70 -5.09 -5.63 8.94
N TYR A 71 -3.84 -5.85 8.55
CA TYR A 71 -2.76 -6.04 9.50
C TYR A 71 -2.48 -4.78 10.31
N VAL A 72 -2.28 -3.64 9.64
CA VAL A 72 -1.90 -2.38 10.30
C VAL A 72 -2.99 -1.88 11.23
N THR A 73 -4.26 -1.98 10.82
CA THR A 73 -5.41 -1.55 11.63
C THR A 73 -5.66 -2.44 12.85
N ALA A 74 -5.20 -3.70 12.82
CA ALA A 74 -5.44 -4.64 13.91
C ALA A 74 -4.25 -4.84 14.86
N HIS A 75 -3.01 -4.61 14.40
CA HIS A 75 -1.81 -4.98 15.15
C HIS A 75 -0.83 -3.84 15.37
N MET A 76 -1.01 -2.70 14.68
CA MET A 76 -0.11 -1.55 14.78
C MET A 76 -0.84 -0.35 15.37
N PRO A 77 -0.12 0.60 15.99
CA PRO A 77 1.29 0.52 16.40
C PRO A 77 1.55 -0.56 17.47
N ALA A 78 2.79 -1.02 17.59
CA ALA A 78 3.16 -1.95 18.66
C ALA A 78 2.89 -1.30 20.03
N GLY A 79 2.22 -2.03 20.93
CA GLY A 79 1.79 -1.51 22.24
C GLY A 79 0.52 -0.65 22.21
N ASN A 80 0.00 -0.29 21.03
CA ASN A 80 -1.25 0.45 20.85
C ASN A 80 -2.04 -0.10 19.64
N ALA A 81 -2.18 -1.42 19.54
CA ALA A 81 -2.80 -2.09 18.41
C ALA A 81 -4.24 -1.62 18.19
N GLY A 82 -4.53 -1.10 16.98
CA GLY A 82 -5.84 -0.54 16.64
C GLY A 82 -6.17 0.79 17.31
N GLY A 83 -5.17 1.46 17.90
CA GLY A 83 -5.37 2.67 18.69
C GLY A 83 -5.40 3.99 17.89
N LEU A 84 -5.10 3.98 16.58
CA LEU A 84 -5.23 5.17 15.74
C LEU A 84 -6.64 5.27 15.15
N SER A 85 -7.03 6.47 14.71
CA SER A 85 -8.32 6.62 14.04
C SER A 85 -8.30 5.96 12.66
N THR A 86 -9.47 5.58 12.14
CA THR A 86 -9.59 5.05 10.78
C THR A 86 -9.04 6.03 9.73
N THR A 87 -9.22 7.34 9.94
CA THR A 87 -8.66 8.38 9.05
C THR A 87 -7.14 8.35 9.06
N ASP A 88 -6.51 8.25 10.23
CA ASP A 88 -5.05 8.23 10.33
C ASP A 88 -4.46 6.99 9.63
N TYR A 89 -5.08 5.82 9.82
CA TYR A 89 -4.66 4.61 9.10
C TYR A 89 -4.80 4.77 7.57
N LEU A 90 -5.84 5.43 7.07
CA LEU A 90 -5.99 5.67 5.63
C LEU A 90 -4.92 6.60 5.09
N GLU A 91 -4.57 7.63 5.86
CA GLU A 91 -3.48 8.55 5.50
C GLU A 91 -2.14 7.79 5.49
N ILE A 92 -1.83 6.99 6.51
CA ILE A 92 -0.64 6.13 6.56
C ILE A 92 -0.61 5.14 5.38
N MET A 93 -1.73 4.49 5.06
CA MET A 93 -1.81 3.60 3.89
C MET A 93 -1.55 4.33 2.58
N ALA A 94 -2.04 5.56 2.43
CA ALA A 94 -1.77 6.38 1.25
C ALA A 94 -0.27 6.72 1.13
N PHE A 95 0.40 6.99 2.26
CA PHE A 95 1.85 7.17 2.28
C PHE A 95 2.57 5.89 1.87
N LEU A 96 2.20 4.73 2.42
CA LEU A 96 2.83 3.45 2.06
C LEU A 96 2.64 3.11 0.58
N LEU A 97 1.47 3.36 0.00
CA LEU A 97 1.22 3.23 -1.44
C LEU A 97 2.17 4.12 -2.25
N LYS A 98 2.30 5.40 -1.88
CA LYS A 98 3.21 6.35 -2.54
C LYS A 98 4.67 5.92 -2.41
N ALA A 99 5.10 5.49 -1.22
CA ALA A 99 6.46 5.04 -0.96
C ALA A 99 6.83 3.79 -1.77
N HIS A 100 5.83 2.96 -2.10
CA HIS A 100 5.97 1.81 -2.98
C HIS A 100 5.78 2.15 -4.46
N GLY A 101 5.81 3.42 -4.85
CA GLY A 101 5.84 3.84 -6.26
C GLY A 101 4.48 3.89 -6.96
N ASN A 102 3.38 3.72 -6.23
CA ASN A 102 2.05 3.96 -6.81
C ASN A 102 1.86 5.46 -7.05
N PRO A 103 1.20 5.89 -8.15
CA PRO A 103 0.90 7.29 -8.38
C PRO A 103 -0.35 7.73 -7.59
N ALA A 104 -0.34 8.98 -7.13
CA ALA A 104 -1.51 9.58 -6.52
C ALA A 104 -2.64 9.79 -7.55
N GLY A 105 -3.88 9.56 -7.10
CA GLY A 105 -5.11 9.80 -7.85
C GLY A 105 -5.89 11.02 -7.34
N LYS A 106 -7.13 11.16 -7.85
CA LYS A 106 -8.04 12.27 -7.48
C LYS A 106 -9.05 11.90 -6.40
N ALA A 107 -9.32 10.61 -6.21
CA ALA A 107 -10.24 10.13 -5.20
C ALA A 107 -9.46 9.72 -3.94
N PRO A 108 -9.98 10.03 -2.74
CA PRO A 108 -9.35 9.61 -1.51
C PRO A 108 -9.44 8.10 -1.32
N LEU A 109 -8.43 7.53 -0.67
CA LEU A 109 -8.49 6.15 -0.20
C LEU A 109 -9.60 6.05 0.85
N THR A 110 -10.44 5.03 0.73
CA THR A 110 -11.52 4.73 1.69
C THR A 110 -11.30 3.35 2.32
N PRO A 111 -11.91 3.07 3.48
CA PRO A 111 -11.81 1.75 4.10
C PRO A 111 -12.31 0.64 3.17
N GLN A 112 -13.39 0.89 2.45
CA GLN A 112 -13.97 -0.06 1.50
C GLN A 112 -13.01 -0.34 0.35
N ALA A 113 -12.36 0.69 -0.21
CA ALA A 113 -11.40 0.54 -1.29
C ALA A 113 -10.14 -0.21 -0.82
N ALA A 114 -9.62 0.11 0.38
CA ALA A 114 -8.47 -0.58 0.96
C ALA A 114 -8.78 -2.07 1.21
N LEU A 115 -9.92 -2.37 1.83
CA LEU A 115 -10.34 -3.74 2.16
C LEU A 115 -10.64 -4.59 0.92
N ALA A 116 -11.23 -4.00 -0.13
CA ALA A 116 -11.57 -4.71 -1.35
C ALA A 116 -10.38 -4.90 -2.32
N SER A 117 -9.28 -4.17 -2.12
CA SER A 117 -8.16 -4.18 -3.06
C SER A 117 -7.41 -5.51 -3.06
N LYS A 118 -7.26 -6.08 -4.26
CA LYS A 118 -6.43 -7.26 -4.54
C LYS A 118 -5.08 -6.90 -5.17
N ALA A 119 -4.82 -5.61 -5.38
CA ALA A 119 -3.54 -5.13 -5.88
C ALA A 119 -2.46 -5.35 -4.83
N LEU A 120 -1.24 -5.60 -5.31
CA LEU A 120 -0.05 -5.55 -4.48
C LEU A 120 0.23 -4.11 -4.03
N LEU A 121 0.92 -3.96 -2.91
CA LEU A 121 1.31 -2.65 -2.41
C LEU A 121 2.41 -2.03 -3.27
N GLY A 122 3.33 -2.84 -3.80
CA GLY A 122 4.32 -2.40 -4.78
C GLY A 122 3.99 -2.87 -6.20
N PRO A 123 4.62 -2.26 -7.22
CA PRO A 123 4.54 -2.69 -8.61
C PRO A 123 5.19 -4.05 -8.86
#